data_AF-A0A2D4LUJ0-F1
#
_entry.id   AF-A0A2D4LUJ0-F1
#
_cell.length_a   1.000
_cell.length_b   1.000
_cell.length_c   1.000
_cell.angle_alpha   90.00
_cell.angle_beta   90.00
_cell.angle_gamma   90.00
#
_symmetry.space_group_name_H-M   'P 1'
#
loop_
_entity.id
_entity.type
_entity.pdbx_description
1 polymer ?
#
loop_
_entity_poly.entity_id
_entity_poly.type
_entity_poly.pdbx_seq_one_letter_code
_entity_poly.pdbx_strand_id
1 'polypeptide(L)'
;SLSFRSLQRSRFRASALLRIFNTAADGSFPSDEGSSQEVSNSLFVGESKNYGYLGGQNKYWGTGGINNRTRTLPRNRTYPIRGFQIYDGPIRLTKCTFNNFVPTTDRFTSAIGFLLKNTWQITPQNNISLVAFDENVSLKVFFGKPGPWFEEADLDGDKNSIFHDADGSVTDYKDTYVGRMDNYLIRHPDCSNFIKWNGVVCSGTFAQVYIQTRNPQNLMTMVRDEYPSNPMILRGINNQKADFQQYQPVVMLQKGYTIHWNGQSPQLTFLYLINFNKNDWIRVGLCYPPDASFQVTFDVFQRQASAYYNMEDYVAVSSMAELQKRRTEKIFYFDDSTG
;
A
#
# COMPACT_ATOMS: atom_id res chain seq x y z
N SER A 1 -21.12 -4.70 -11.44
CA SER A 1 -19.86 -5.41 -11.16
C SER A 1 -19.26 -5.93 -12.46
N LEU A 2 -18.28 -5.24 -13.04
CA LEU A 2 -17.42 -5.86 -14.05
C LEU A 2 -16.31 -6.61 -13.32
N SER A 3 -16.38 -7.94 -13.32
CA SER A 3 -15.30 -8.80 -12.82
C SER A 3 -14.45 -9.23 -14.01
N PHE A 4 -13.24 -8.68 -14.14
CA PHE A 4 -12.23 -9.25 -15.04
C PHE A 4 -11.60 -10.46 -14.34
N ARG A 5 -12.21 -11.64 -14.51
CA ARG A 5 -11.58 -12.92 -14.17
C ARG A 5 -10.72 -13.38 -15.34
N SER A 6 -9.41 -13.19 -15.24
CA SER A 6 -8.48 -13.97 -16.05
C SER A 6 -8.29 -15.34 -15.37
N LEU A 7 -9.14 -16.31 -15.72
CA LEU A 7 -8.93 -17.72 -15.39
C LEU A 7 -7.85 -18.29 -16.31
N GLN A 8 -6.62 -17.81 -16.14
CA GLN A 8 -5.49 -18.29 -16.94
C GLN A 8 -4.79 -19.40 -16.15
N ARG A 9 -5.09 -20.67 -16.48
CA ARG A 9 -4.20 -21.80 -16.15
C ARG A 9 -2.92 -21.63 -16.99
N SER A 10 -2.04 -20.74 -16.57
CA SER A 10 -0.85 -20.38 -17.34
C SER A 10 0.42 -20.60 -16.54
N ARG A 11 1.45 -21.04 -17.27
CA ARG A 11 2.83 -21.02 -16.79
C ARG A 11 3.42 -19.68 -17.18
N PHE A 12 3.65 -18.82 -16.20
CA PHE A 12 4.28 -17.53 -16.44
C PHE A 12 5.79 -17.64 -16.25
N ARG A 13 6.55 -17.16 -17.25
CA ARG A 13 8.01 -17.08 -17.19
C ARG A 13 8.42 -15.64 -16.90
N ALA A 14 9.26 -15.45 -15.89
CA ALA A 14 9.79 -14.13 -15.52
C ALA A 14 10.72 -13.48 -16.57
N SER A 15 11.03 -14.17 -17.68
CA SER A 15 11.71 -13.56 -18.84
C SER A 15 10.86 -12.47 -19.51
N ALA A 16 9.55 -12.47 -19.27
CA ALA A 16 8.68 -11.33 -19.50
C ALA A 16 8.39 -10.69 -18.13
N LEU A 17 8.65 -9.40 -18.01
CA LEU A 17 8.19 -8.57 -16.90
C LEU A 17 6.67 -8.77 -16.78
N LEU A 18 6.26 -9.54 -15.79
CA LEU A 18 4.89 -10.02 -15.70
C LEU A 18 4.02 -8.92 -15.06
N ARG A 19 3.79 -7.84 -15.81
CA ARG A 19 2.76 -6.83 -15.54
C ARG A 19 1.42 -7.38 -16.05
N ILE A 20 0.86 -8.42 -15.42
CA ILE A 20 -0.42 -8.97 -15.93
C ILE A 20 -1.62 -8.08 -15.54
N PHE A 21 -1.56 -7.35 -14.43
CA PHE A 21 -2.72 -6.68 -13.85
C PHE A 21 -2.38 -5.22 -13.54
N ASN A 22 -2.60 -4.33 -14.52
CA ASN A 22 -2.41 -2.89 -14.37
C ASN A 22 -3.61 -2.09 -14.91
N THR A 23 -4.79 -2.73 -15.03
CA THR A 23 -5.87 -2.21 -15.90
C THR A 23 -7.26 -2.22 -15.28
N ALA A 24 -7.45 -2.64 -14.02
CA ALA A 24 -8.79 -2.84 -13.48
C ALA A 24 -9.13 -2.05 -12.20
N ALA A 25 -8.21 -1.26 -11.66
CA ALA A 25 -8.45 -0.37 -10.53
C ALA A 25 -7.83 1.01 -10.82
N ASP A 26 -8.55 2.07 -10.44
CA ASP A 26 -8.07 3.45 -10.50
C ASP A 26 -7.04 3.68 -9.40
N GLY A 27 -5.83 4.08 -9.79
CA GLY A 27 -4.70 4.31 -8.88
C GLY A 27 -4.73 5.64 -8.13
N SER A 28 -5.71 6.52 -8.40
CA SER A 28 -5.81 7.86 -7.80
C SER A 28 -6.86 7.95 -6.69
N PHE A 29 -8.07 7.45 -6.92
CA PHE A 29 -9.14 7.31 -5.95
C PHE A 29 -9.88 6.00 -6.29
N PRO A 30 -10.27 5.15 -5.33
CA PRO A 30 -10.91 3.88 -5.63
C PRO A 30 -12.38 4.09 -6.05
N SER A 31 -12.57 4.67 -7.23
CA SER A 31 -13.86 4.96 -7.86
C SER A 31 -14.60 3.67 -8.23
N ASP A 32 -13.86 2.62 -8.59
CA ASP A 32 -14.37 1.31 -9.03
C ASP A 32 -14.72 0.35 -7.87
N GLU A 33 -15.67 0.72 -7.02
CA GLU A 33 -16.10 -0.15 -5.91
C GLU A 33 -16.59 -1.53 -6.38
N GLY A 34 -16.08 -2.58 -5.75
CA GLY A 34 -16.35 -3.97 -6.10
C GLY A 34 -15.56 -4.50 -7.30
N SER A 35 -14.66 -3.70 -7.89
CA SER A 35 -13.63 -4.22 -8.78
C SER A 35 -12.61 -5.02 -7.99
N SER A 36 -12.12 -6.09 -8.60
CA SER A 36 -11.03 -6.89 -8.03
C SER A 36 -10.29 -7.59 -9.15
N GLN A 37 -8.98 -7.73 -8.99
CA GLN A 37 -8.13 -8.46 -9.91
C GLN A 37 -7.78 -9.80 -9.27
N GLU A 38 -7.90 -10.91 -9.99
CA GLU A 38 -7.56 -12.24 -9.44
C GLU A 38 -6.58 -12.98 -10.34
N VAL A 39 -5.55 -13.57 -9.72
CA VAL A 39 -4.74 -14.64 -10.30
C VAL A 39 -4.93 -15.89 -9.48
N SER A 40 -5.29 -16.97 -10.16
CA SER A 40 -5.40 -18.26 -9.49
C SER A 40 -4.88 -19.44 -10.30
N ASN A 41 -4.55 -20.53 -9.59
CA ASN A 41 -4.17 -21.82 -10.18
C ASN A 41 -3.01 -21.72 -11.19
N SER A 42 -1.98 -20.95 -10.83
CA SER A 42 -0.89 -20.57 -11.74
C SER A 42 0.48 -20.92 -11.19
N LEU A 43 1.43 -21.19 -12.09
CA LEU A 43 2.84 -21.43 -11.76
C LEU A 43 3.67 -20.24 -12.24
N PHE A 44 4.36 -19.59 -11.31
CA PHE A 44 5.34 -18.55 -11.58
C PHE A 44 6.74 -19.15 -11.53
N VAL A 45 7.48 -19.03 -12.64
CA VAL A 45 8.85 -19.54 -12.73
C VAL A 45 9.80 -18.37 -12.91
N GLY A 46 10.64 -18.12 -11.89
CA GLY A 46 11.70 -17.12 -11.96
C GLY A 46 12.76 -17.51 -12.97
N GLU A 47 13.33 -18.70 -12.78
CA GLU A 47 14.41 -19.22 -13.61
C GLU A 47 14.10 -20.63 -14.13
N SER A 48 14.08 -20.80 -15.46
CA SER A 48 13.81 -22.09 -16.11
C SER A 48 15.09 -22.80 -16.57
N LYS A 49 14.99 -24.01 -17.11
CA LYS A 49 16.13 -24.69 -17.78
C LYS A 49 16.50 -24.09 -19.14
N ASN A 50 15.68 -23.19 -19.68
CA ASN A 50 16.03 -22.43 -20.89
C ASN A 50 16.82 -21.17 -20.50
N TYR A 51 18.07 -21.08 -20.95
CA TYR A 51 18.97 -19.94 -20.70
C TYR A 51 18.79 -18.80 -21.71
N GLY A 52 18.04 -19.02 -22.78
CA GLY A 52 17.99 -18.13 -23.94
C GLY A 52 19.28 -18.21 -24.77
N TYR A 53 19.43 -17.26 -25.68
CA TYR A 53 20.53 -17.21 -26.63
C TYR A 53 21.14 -15.81 -26.67
N LEU A 54 22.46 -15.71 -26.58
CA LEU A 54 23.20 -14.46 -26.68
C LEU A 54 23.29 -14.04 -28.15
N GLY A 55 22.84 -12.83 -28.47
CA GLY A 55 22.76 -12.33 -29.86
C GLY A 55 21.35 -12.37 -30.46
N GLY A 56 20.33 -12.78 -29.70
CA GLY A 56 18.93 -12.55 -30.07
C GLY A 56 18.50 -11.09 -29.90
N GLN A 57 17.20 -10.81 -30.09
CA GLN A 57 16.66 -9.45 -29.95
C GLN A 57 16.78 -8.87 -28.53
N ASN A 58 16.88 -9.73 -27.51
CA ASN A 58 17.11 -9.28 -26.14
C ASN A 58 18.61 -9.10 -25.88
N LYS A 59 19.02 -7.85 -25.71
CA LYS A 59 20.42 -7.47 -25.44
C LYS A 59 20.89 -7.74 -24.02
N TYR A 60 19.99 -8.07 -23.09
CA TYR A 60 20.34 -8.23 -21.69
C TYR A 60 20.76 -9.67 -21.38
N TRP A 61 22.00 -9.81 -20.91
CA TRP A 61 22.61 -11.09 -20.58
C TRP A 61 23.32 -10.99 -19.23
N GLY A 62 23.27 -12.05 -18.43
CA GLY A 62 23.98 -12.09 -17.16
C GLY A 62 23.74 -13.36 -16.36
N THR A 63 24.39 -13.45 -15.21
CA THR A 63 24.34 -14.61 -14.32
C THR A 63 22.93 -14.84 -13.76
N GLY A 64 22.44 -16.07 -13.88
CA GLY A 64 21.24 -16.56 -13.20
C GLY A 64 21.52 -17.00 -11.77
N GLY A 65 20.51 -16.97 -10.90
CA GLY A 65 20.63 -17.32 -9.49
C GLY A 65 20.66 -18.82 -9.20
N ILE A 66 20.06 -19.67 -10.04
CA ILE A 66 19.91 -21.11 -9.72
C ILE A 66 21.23 -21.88 -9.81
N ASN A 67 22.03 -21.62 -10.84
CA ASN A 67 23.25 -22.39 -11.12
C ASN A 67 24.42 -21.53 -11.59
N ASN A 68 24.34 -20.21 -11.37
CA ASN A 68 25.35 -19.24 -11.79
C ASN A 68 25.72 -19.29 -13.28
N ARG A 69 24.89 -19.92 -14.12
CA ARG A 69 25.08 -19.87 -15.57
C ARG A 69 24.52 -18.59 -16.13
N THR A 70 25.17 -18.09 -17.17
CA THR A 70 24.70 -16.91 -17.87
C THR A 70 23.45 -17.21 -18.69
N ARG A 71 22.56 -16.22 -18.80
CA ARG A 71 21.27 -16.32 -19.47
C ARG A 71 20.75 -14.96 -19.89
N THR A 72 19.74 -14.98 -20.75
CA THR A 72 18.96 -13.82 -21.10
C THR A 72 18.24 -13.28 -19.86
N LEU A 73 18.26 -11.96 -19.67
CA LEU A 73 17.62 -11.26 -18.56
C LEU A 73 16.46 -10.39 -19.05
N PRO A 74 15.45 -10.08 -18.22
CA PRO A 74 14.29 -9.33 -18.66
C PRO A 74 14.59 -7.85 -18.97
N ARG A 75 15.58 -7.23 -18.31
CA ARG A 75 15.86 -5.79 -18.48
C ARG A 75 17.28 -5.31 -18.20
N ASN A 76 17.93 -5.77 -17.14
CA ASN A 76 19.30 -5.38 -16.82
C ASN A 76 19.89 -6.41 -15.84
N ARG A 77 21.23 -6.51 -15.77
CA ARG A 77 21.94 -7.36 -14.81
C ARG A 77 21.45 -7.17 -13.38
N THR A 78 21.21 -5.93 -12.96
CA THR A 78 20.82 -5.58 -11.59
C THR A 78 19.32 -5.39 -11.40
N TYR A 79 18.52 -5.49 -12.47
CA TYR A 79 17.07 -5.22 -12.41
C TYR A 79 16.38 -6.21 -11.48
N PRO A 80 15.72 -5.78 -10.39
CA PRO A 80 15.11 -6.71 -9.45
C PRO A 80 13.99 -7.50 -10.13
N ILE A 81 13.97 -8.82 -9.91
CA ILE A 81 12.94 -9.72 -10.43
C ILE A 81 11.91 -9.98 -9.34
N ARG A 82 10.63 -9.87 -9.71
CA ARG A 82 9.47 -10.18 -8.88
C ARG A 82 8.59 -11.15 -9.68
N GLY A 83 8.25 -12.30 -9.10
CA GLY A 83 7.36 -13.26 -9.75
C GLY A 83 5.95 -12.73 -9.93
N PHE A 84 5.42 -12.14 -8.86
CA PHE A 84 4.17 -11.40 -8.85
C PHE A 84 4.42 -10.00 -8.29
N GLN A 85 3.84 -8.99 -8.93
CA GLN A 85 3.98 -7.59 -8.54
C GLN A 85 2.61 -7.04 -8.09
N ILE A 86 2.52 -6.67 -6.81
CA ILE A 86 1.36 -5.98 -6.25
C ILE A 86 1.43 -4.50 -6.62
N TYR A 87 0.31 -3.97 -7.09
CA TYR A 87 0.13 -2.55 -7.42
C TYR A 87 -1.34 -2.20 -7.28
N ASP A 88 -1.62 -1.07 -6.61
CA ASP A 88 -2.96 -0.55 -6.38
C ASP A 88 -3.87 -1.52 -5.58
N GLY A 89 -4.74 -2.26 -6.27
CA GLY A 89 -5.63 -3.29 -5.74
C GLY A 89 -7.11 -2.85 -5.68
N PRO A 90 -8.03 -3.71 -5.21
CA PRO A 90 -7.80 -4.99 -4.57
C PRO A 90 -7.36 -6.11 -5.53
N ILE A 91 -6.25 -6.77 -5.22
CA ILE A 91 -5.75 -7.97 -5.91
C ILE A 91 -5.97 -9.21 -5.04
N ARG A 92 -6.31 -10.34 -5.67
CA ARG A 92 -6.36 -11.68 -5.08
C ARG A 92 -5.35 -12.58 -5.78
N LEU A 93 -4.38 -13.10 -5.04
CA LEU A 93 -3.43 -14.11 -5.52
C LEU A 93 -3.70 -15.41 -4.77
N THR A 94 -4.22 -16.44 -5.44
CA THR A 94 -4.62 -17.66 -4.75
C THR A 94 -4.30 -18.96 -5.50
N LYS A 95 -3.94 -20.03 -4.78
CA LYS A 95 -3.64 -21.34 -5.40
C LYS A 95 -2.49 -21.25 -6.42
N CYS A 96 -1.46 -20.47 -6.09
CA CYS A 96 -0.33 -20.23 -6.99
C CYS A 96 0.96 -20.83 -6.43
N THR A 97 1.81 -21.34 -7.31
CA THR A 97 3.12 -21.87 -6.94
C THR A 97 4.22 -20.99 -7.49
N PHE A 98 5.21 -20.67 -6.68
CA PHE A 98 6.42 -19.94 -7.07
C PHE A 98 7.61 -20.87 -7.07
N ASN A 99 8.38 -20.85 -8.17
CA ASN A 99 9.51 -21.74 -8.37
C ASN A 99 10.72 -20.97 -8.93
N ASN A 100 11.92 -21.29 -8.43
CA ASN A 100 13.22 -20.80 -8.89
C ASN A 100 13.37 -19.27 -8.84
N PHE A 101 13.10 -18.67 -7.68
CA PHE A 101 13.35 -17.26 -7.39
C PHE A 101 14.55 -17.12 -6.46
N VAL A 102 15.75 -17.14 -7.05
CA VAL A 102 17.02 -17.07 -6.33
C VAL A 102 17.77 -15.77 -6.69
N PRO A 103 18.12 -14.93 -5.70
CA PRO A 103 18.88 -13.71 -5.95
C PRO A 103 20.33 -14.02 -6.36
N THR A 104 20.97 -13.05 -7.00
CA THR A 104 22.43 -13.05 -7.18
C THR A 104 23.04 -11.94 -6.31
N THR A 105 24.37 -11.84 -6.28
CA THR A 105 25.07 -10.73 -5.60
C THR A 105 24.62 -9.36 -6.09
N ASP A 106 24.20 -9.26 -7.35
CA ASP A 106 23.90 -7.99 -8.01
C ASP A 106 22.40 -7.75 -8.20
N ARG A 107 21.56 -8.75 -7.95
CA ARG A 107 20.14 -8.72 -8.32
C ARG A 107 19.25 -9.38 -7.28
N PHE A 108 18.36 -8.59 -6.70
CA PHE A 108 17.25 -9.10 -5.92
C PHE A 108 16.28 -9.90 -6.80
N THR A 109 15.88 -11.06 -6.32
CA THR A 109 14.87 -11.91 -6.96
C THR A 109 13.94 -12.42 -5.87
N SER A 110 12.67 -12.06 -5.94
CA SER A 110 11.64 -12.49 -5.00
C SER A 110 10.44 -13.09 -5.72
N ALA A 111 9.71 -13.97 -5.03
CA ALA A 111 8.46 -14.52 -5.55
C ALA A 111 7.38 -13.43 -5.62
N ILE A 112 7.20 -12.65 -4.57
CA ILE A 112 6.22 -11.55 -4.47
C ILE A 112 6.98 -10.24 -4.19
N GLY A 113 6.52 -9.15 -4.79
CA GLY A 113 6.98 -7.80 -4.47
C GLY A 113 5.99 -6.75 -4.95
N PHE A 114 6.37 -5.47 -4.86
CA PHE A 114 5.50 -4.34 -5.20
C PHE A 114 5.98 -3.62 -6.45
N LEU A 115 5.15 -2.74 -7.02
CA LEU A 115 5.59 -1.80 -8.05
C LEU A 115 6.80 -1.01 -7.53
N LEU A 116 7.83 -0.89 -8.36
CA LEU A 116 9.00 -0.09 -8.04
C LEU A 116 8.66 1.39 -8.15
N LYS A 117 9.11 2.19 -7.17
CA LYS A 117 8.99 3.65 -7.19
C LYS A 117 7.54 4.07 -7.28
N ASN A 118 6.72 3.46 -6.44
CA ASN A 118 5.29 3.61 -6.46
C ASN A 118 4.88 4.93 -5.79
N THR A 119 4.45 5.89 -6.61
CA THR A 119 3.81 7.12 -6.14
C THR A 119 2.34 6.94 -5.79
N TRP A 120 1.69 5.86 -6.25
CA TRP A 120 0.24 5.68 -6.21
C TRP A 120 -0.22 4.86 -5.00
N GLN A 121 -1.54 4.80 -4.79
CA GLN A 121 -2.13 4.11 -3.63
C GLN A 121 -1.84 2.59 -3.60
N ILE A 122 -1.96 2.00 -2.41
CA ILE A 122 -1.98 0.55 -2.19
C ILE A 122 -3.10 0.25 -1.19
N THR A 123 -3.99 -0.68 -1.52
CA THR A 123 -5.07 -1.10 -0.61
C THR A 123 -4.65 -2.22 0.34
N PRO A 124 -5.05 -2.19 1.63
CA PRO A 124 -4.92 -3.33 2.53
C PRO A 124 -5.81 -4.51 2.11
N GLN A 125 -6.74 -4.32 1.15
CA GLN A 125 -7.59 -5.39 0.62
C GLN A 125 -6.89 -6.28 -0.41
N ASN A 126 -5.60 -6.05 -0.71
CA ASN A 126 -4.78 -7.00 -1.43
C ASN A 126 -4.67 -8.29 -0.61
N ASN A 127 -5.09 -9.43 -1.15
CA ASN A 127 -5.23 -10.69 -0.44
C ASN A 127 -4.41 -11.80 -1.12
N ILE A 128 -3.64 -12.53 -0.33
CA ILE A 128 -2.85 -13.68 -0.75
C ILE A 128 -3.23 -14.87 0.10
N SER A 129 -3.48 -16.01 -0.55
CA SER A 129 -3.86 -17.26 0.11
C SER A 129 -3.47 -18.47 -0.72
N LEU A 130 -3.35 -19.64 -0.10
CA LEU A 130 -3.12 -20.92 -0.75
C LEU A 130 -1.93 -20.89 -1.72
N VAL A 131 -0.91 -20.09 -1.43
CA VAL A 131 0.30 -20.06 -2.25
C VAL A 131 1.32 -21.09 -1.77
N ALA A 132 2.18 -21.55 -2.67
CA ALA A 132 3.27 -22.46 -2.34
C ALA A 132 4.59 -21.92 -2.89
N PHE A 133 5.67 -22.13 -2.15
CA PHE A 133 7.01 -21.74 -2.54
C PHE A 133 7.88 -22.99 -2.60
N ASP A 134 8.48 -23.23 -3.77
CA ASP A 134 9.43 -24.33 -3.95
C ASP A 134 10.75 -24.07 -3.19
N GLU A 135 11.57 -25.11 -3.01
CA GLU A 135 12.84 -25.03 -2.27
C GLU A 135 13.77 -23.93 -2.79
N ASN A 136 13.77 -23.70 -4.10
CA ASN A 136 14.57 -22.66 -4.77
C ASN A 136 13.91 -21.28 -4.76
N VAL A 137 13.15 -20.93 -3.72
CA VAL A 137 12.64 -19.57 -3.50
C VAL A 137 13.30 -18.98 -2.25
N SER A 138 14.31 -18.13 -2.45
CA SER A 138 15.08 -17.57 -1.32
C SER A 138 14.38 -16.38 -0.65
N LEU A 139 13.60 -15.60 -1.40
CA LEU A 139 12.82 -14.47 -0.90
C LEU A 139 11.37 -14.64 -1.31
N LYS A 140 10.50 -15.06 -0.37
CA LYS A 140 9.05 -15.15 -0.60
C LYS A 140 8.48 -13.76 -0.94
N VAL A 141 8.87 -12.75 -0.17
CA VAL A 141 8.42 -11.35 -0.32
C VAL A 141 9.63 -10.42 -0.28
N PHE A 142 9.57 -9.30 -1.02
CA PHE A 142 10.55 -8.22 -0.87
C PHE A 142 9.91 -6.86 -1.16
N PHE A 143 9.98 -5.95 -0.19
CA PHE A 143 9.46 -4.57 -0.27
C PHE A 143 10.43 -3.61 -0.96
N GLY A 144 11.63 -4.06 -1.31
CA GLY A 144 12.68 -3.20 -1.84
C GLY A 144 13.55 -2.58 -0.76
N LYS A 145 14.62 -1.92 -1.19
CA LYS A 145 15.50 -1.11 -0.35
C LYS A 145 16.19 -0.05 -1.21
N PRO A 146 16.73 1.03 -0.64
CA PRO A 146 17.38 2.07 -1.42
C PRO A 146 18.45 1.52 -2.38
N GLY A 147 18.47 2.04 -3.61
CA GLY A 147 19.40 1.61 -4.65
C GLY A 147 18.91 1.90 -6.08
N PRO A 148 19.65 1.46 -7.12
CA PRO A 148 19.47 1.93 -8.50
C PRO A 148 18.07 1.77 -9.11
N TRP A 149 17.26 0.83 -8.59
CA TRP A 149 15.93 0.53 -9.12
C TRP A 149 14.79 0.96 -8.19
N PHE A 150 15.07 1.08 -6.91
CA PHE A 150 14.12 1.49 -5.89
C PHE A 150 14.27 2.98 -5.54
N GLU A 151 15.33 3.64 -6.03
CA GLU A 151 15.76 4.99 -5.61
C GLU A 151 15.90 5.03 -4.09
N GLU A 152 15.24 5.98 -3.42
CA GLU A 152 15.21 6.03 -1.96
C GLU A 152 14.16 5.08 -1.36
N ALA A 153 13.33 4.45 -2.20
CA ALA A 153 12.14 3.70 -1.77
C ALA A 153 11.30 4.53 -0.79
N ASP A 154 11.03 5.79 -1.08
CA ASP A 154 10.37 6.74 -0.15
C ASP A 154 9.11 7.38 -0.75
N LEU A 155 8.61 6.84 -1.86
CA LEU A 155 7.36 7.33 -2.45
C LEU A 155 6.17 6.78 -1.66
N ASP A 156 5.04 7.49 -1.74
CA ASP A 156 3.89 7.27 -0.86
C ASP A 156 3.31 5.85 -0.99
N GLY A 157 3.27 5.30 -2.20
CA GLY A 157 2.88 3.92 -2.45
C GLY A 157 3.92 2.89 -2.01
N ASP A 158 5.21 3.24 -2.07
CA ASP A 158 6.25 2.37 -1.54
C ASP A 158 6.09 2.27 0.00
N LYS A 159 5.90 3.39 0.71
CA LYS A 159 5.69 3.45 2.19
C LYS A 159 4.43 2.71 2.65
N ASN A 160 3.37 2.80 1.87
CA ASN A 160 2.08 2.18 2.17
C ASN A 160 1.91 0.77 1.59
N SER A 161 2.99 0.16 1.09
CA SER A 161 2.94 -1.21 0.59
C SER A 161 2.51 -2.18 1.69
N ILE A 162 1.41 -2.89 1.44
CA ILE A 162 0.79 -3.85 2.35
C ILE A 162 -0.03 -4.91 1.57
N PHE A 163 -0.15 -6.12 2.11
CA PHE A 163 -1.17 -7.10 1.73
C PHE A 163 -1.57 -7.98 2.92
N HIS A 164 -2.72 -8.65 2.82
CA HIS A 164 -3.26 -9.61 3.77
C HIS A 164 -2.87 -11.04 3.37
N ASP A 165 -2.13 -11.73 4.24
CA ASP A 165 -1.91 -13.17 4.20
C ASP A 165 -3.04 -13.87 4.97
N ALA A 166 -4.09 -14.25 4.23
CA ALA A 166 -5.34 -14.67 4.84
C ALA A 166 -5.25 -16.04 5.53
N ASP A 167 -4.43 -16.95 5.00
CA ASP A 167 -4.33 -18.33 5.48
C ASP A 167 -2.94 -18.71 6.01
N GLY A 168 -2.00 -17.75 6.04
CA GLY A 168 -0.65 -17.97 6.51
C GLY A 168 0.25 -18.65 5.48
N SER A 169 -0.19 -18.87 4.25
CA SER A 169 0.61 -19.56 3.23
C SER A 169 1.88 -18.79 2.83
N VAL A 170 1.96 -17.49 3.12
CA VAL A 170 3.18 -16.69 2.90
C VAL A 170 4.07 -16.67 4.14
N THR A 171 3.49 -16.37 5.29
CA THR A 171 4.19 -15.99 6.52
C THR A 171 4.23 -17.06 7.60
N ASP A 172 3.46 -18.13 7.42
CA ASP A 172 3.13 -19.16 8.42
C ASP A 172 2.22 -18.64 9.57
N TYR A 173 1.77 -17.37 9.51
CA TYR A 173 0.81 -16.77 10.44
C TYR A 173 -0.52 -16.47 9.74
N LYS A 174 -1.59 -17.12 10.21
CA LYS A 174 -2.94 -16.92 9.67
C LYS A 174 -3.46 -15.53 10.00
N ASP A 175 -4.25 -14.99 9.07
CA ASP A 175 -4.95 -13.72 9.24
C ASP A 175 -4.02 -12.57 9.67
N THR A 176 -2.91 -12.43 8.95
CA THR A 176 -1.92 -11.38 9.20
C THR A 176 -1.71 -10.50 7.99
N TYR A 177 -1.25 -9.28 8.26
CA TYR A 177 -0.89 -8.33 7.23
C TYR A 177 0.62 -8.22 7.14
N VAL A 178 1.13 -8.22 5.92
CA VAL A 178 2.54 -8.03 5.62
C VAL A 178 2.71 -6.66 5.00
N GLY A 179 3.46 -5.78 5.67
CA GLY A 179 3.69 -4.42 5.22
C GLY A 179 5.15 -4.03 5.30
N ARG A 180 5.45 -2.80 4.86
CA ARG A 180 6.81 -2.26 4.93
C ARG A 180 7.28 -2.11 6.37
N MET A 181 8.53 -2.48 6.63
CA MET A 181 9.10 -2.53 7.99
C MET A 181 9.16 -1.17 8.72
N ASP A 182 9.33 -0.05 8.03
CA ASP A 182 9.40 1.29 8.65
C ASP A 182 8.03 2.00 8.71
N ASN A 183 6.94 1.33 8.31
CA ASN A 183 5.61 1.92 8.36
C ASN A 183 5.01 1.79 9.78
N TYR A 184 5.23 2.78 10.64
CA TYR A 184 4.69 2.78 12.01
C TYR A 184 3.19 3.07 12.11
N LEU A 185 2.51 3.46 11.02
CA LEU A 185 1.06 3.60 11.03
C LEU A 185 0.35 2.25 11.19
N ILE A 186 0.99 1.15 10.76
CA ILE A 186 0.43 -0.20 10.77
C ILE A 186 1.05 -1.15 11.82
N ARG A 187 2.12 -0.74 12.52
CA ARG A 187 2.86 -1.63 13.45
C ARG A 187 2.18 -1.78 14.81
N HIS A 188 2.52 -2.76 15.60
CA HIS A 188 2.22 -2.86 17.03
C HIS A 188 3.32 -3.69 17.71
N PRO A 189 3.44 -3.72 19.04
CA PRO A 189 4.54 -4.41 19.72
C PRO A 189 4.67 -5.91 19.38
N ASP A 190 3.55 -6.58 19.07
CA ASP A 190 3.55 -8.02 18.75
C ASP A 190 3.86 -8.32 17.27
N CYS A 191 4.12 -7.30 16.45
CA CYS A 191 4.51 -7.52 15.06
C CYS A 191 5.89 -8.21 14.97
N SER A 192 5.99 -9.15 14.03
CA SER A 192 7.22 -9.87 13.74
C SER A 192 8.00 -9.22 12.60
N ASN A 193 9.29 -8.92 12.82
CA ASN A 193 10.16 -8.32 11.81
C ASN A 193 10.74 -9.37 10.86
N PHE A 194 10.61 -9.14 9.55
CA PHE A 194 11.19 -9.97 8.49
C PHE A 194 12.26 -9.16 7.75
N ILE A 195 13.44 -9.04 8.36
CA ILE A 195 14.53 -8.16 7.89
C ILE A 195 14.92 -8.44 6.44
N LYS A 196 15.01 -9.72 6.03
CA LYS A 196 15.34 -10.08 4.64
C LYS A 196 14.31 -9.60 3.62
N TRP A 197 13.07 -9.39 4.03
CA TRP A 197 12.00 -8.90 3.16
C TRP A 197 11.92 -7.37 3.15
N ASN A 198 12.63 -6.69 4.05
CA ASN A 198 12.36 -5.30 4.43
C ASN A 198 10.88 -5.10 4.84
N GLY A 199 10.32 -6.11 5.53
CA GLY A 199 8.90 -6.17 5.87
C GLY A 199 8.66 -6.48 7.34
N VAL A 200 7.40 -6.28 7.74
CA VAL A 200 6.87 -6.61 9.04
C VAL A 200 5.56 -7.38 8.86
N VAL A 201 5.31 -8.36 9.73
CA VAL A 201 4.06 -9.13 9.79
C VAL A 201 3.32 -8.74 11.06
N CYS A 202 2.08 -8.27 10.92
CA CYS A 202 1.26 -7.73 11.99
C CYS A 202 -0.14 -8.33 11.95
N SER A 203 -0.71 -8.60 13.11
CA SER A 203 -2.15 -8.83 13.23
C SER A 203 -2.93 -7.51 13.22
N GLY A 204 -4.23 -7.58 13.00
CA GLY A 204 -5.14 -6.45 13.16
C GLY A 204 -5.89 -6.10 11.89
N THR A 205 -6.61 -5.00 11.95
CA THR A 205 -7.51 -4.55 10.89
C THR A 205 -7.06 -3.21 10.36
N PHE A 206 -6.95 -3.10 9.04
CA PHE A 206 -6.39 -1.94 8.36
C PHE A 206 -7.34 -1.39 7.32
N ALA A 207 -7.33 -0.08 7.17
CA ALA A 207 -8.15 0.66 6.22
C ALA A 207 -7.30 1.77 5.57
N GLN A 208 -7.92 2.58 4.72
CA GLN A 208 -7.28 3.72 4.08
C GLN A 208 -8.08 4.99 4.35
N VAL A 209 -7.40 6.11 4.54
CA VAL A 209 -8.02 7.43 4.57
C VAL A 209 -7.57 8.18 3.33
N TYR A 210 -8.48 8.49 2.43
CA TYR A 210 -8.18 9.42 1.35
C TYR A 210 -8.27 10.84 1.88
N ILE A 211 -7.17 11.56 1.75
CA ILE A 211 -7.00 12.90 2.29
C ILE A 211 -6.73 13.82 1.11
N GLN A 212 -7.61 14.78 0.87
CA GLN A 212 -7.42 15.81 -0.15
C GLN A 212 -7.30 17.17 0.51
N THR A 213 -6.30 17.95 0.10
CA THR A 213 -6.03 19.27 0.65
C THR A 213 -6.02 20.33 -0.46
N ARG A 214 -6.58 21.51 -0.17
CA ARG A 214 -6.58 22.66 -1.08
C ARG A 214 -6.03 23.89 -0.37
N ASN A 215 -5.17 24.62 -1.08
CA ASN A 215 -4.61 25.92 -0.69
C ASN A 215 -4.02 25.95 0.74
N PRO A 216 -2.72 25.64 0.94
CA PRO A 216 -1.70 25.23 -0.03
C PRO A 216 -1.55 23.70 -0.19
N GLN A 217 -0.67 23.28 -1.11
CA GLN A 217 -0.31 21.88 -1.39
C GLN A 217 1.04 21.54 -0.74
N ASN A 218 1.00 21.27 0.55
CA ASN A 218 2.20 21.03 1.36
C ASN A 218 2.56 19.55 1.45
N LEU A 219 3.73 19.22 2.01
CA LEU A 219 3.97 17.85 2.48
C LEU A 219 3.10 17.60 3.71
N MET A 220 2.52 16.41 3.79
CA MET A 220 1.71 16.00 4.92
C MET A 220 2.49 15.02 5.78
N THR A 221 2.51 15.23 7.09
CA THR A 221 3.09 14.29 8.05
C THR A 221 1.96 13.68 8.86
N MET A 222 1.84 12.36 8.84
CA MET A 222 0.90 11.63 9.68
C MET A 222 1.65 10.88 10.78
N VAL A 223 1.21 11.04 12.01
CA VAL A 223 1.81 10.46 13.21
C VAL A 223 0.76 9.59 13.88
N ARG A 224 1.15 8.41 14.35
CA ARG A 224 0.28 7.60 15.20
C ARG A 224 0.56 7.92 16.67
N ASP A 225 -0.48 8.11 17.48
CA ASP A 225 -0.36 8.55 18.87
C ASP A 225 0.59 7.67 19.70
N GLU A 226 0.59 6.35 19.43
CA GLU A 226 1.44 5.37 20.12
C GLU A 226 2.92 5.42 19.69
N TYR A 227 3.23 6.06 18.57
CA TYR A 227 4.57 6.14 17.97
C TYR A 227 4.93 7.57 17.52
N PRO A 228 4.95 8.55 18.43
CA PRO A 228 5.17 9.96 18.07
C PRO A 228 6.52 10.24 17.41
N SER A 229 7.54 9.44 17.73
CA SER A 229 8.89 9.57 17.17
C SER A 229 9.08 8.94 15.78
N ASN A 230 8.05 8.28 15.24
CA ASN A 230 8.12 7.61 13.94
C ASN A 230 7.02 8.11 12.99
N PRO A 231 7.10 9.39 12.56
CA PRO A 231 6.14 9.97 11.62
C PRO A 231 6.26 9.34 10.23
N MET A 232 5.15 9.31 9.49
CA MET A 232 5.16 9.08 8.04
C MET A 232 4.97 10.41 7.31
N ILE A 233 5.97 10.81 6.51
CA ILE A 233 5.88 11.97 5.62
C ILE A 233 5.32 11.51 4.29
N LEU A 234 4.32 12.19 3.74
CA LEU A 234 3.65 11.91 2.48
C LEU A 234 3.78 13.11 1.54
N ARG A 235 4.23 12.85 0.32
CA ARG A 235 4.48 13.88 -0.70
C ARG A 235 3.21 14.26 -1.45
N GLY A 236 2.28 13.31 -1.50
CA GLY A 236 1.10 13.35 -2.33
C GLY A 236 1.41 12.98 -3.77
N ILE A 237 0.35 12.62 -4.49
CA ILE A 237 0.43 12.00 -5.82
C ILE A 237 0.42 13.06 -6.92
N ASN A 238 -0.30 14.16 -6.69
CA ASN A 238 -0.47 15.21 -7.68
C ASN A 238 0.79 16.06 -7.79
N ASN A 239 1.05 16.57 -9.00
CA ASN A 239 2.11 17.54 -9.19
C ASN A 239 1.75 18.88 -8.52
N GLN A 240 2.75 19.73 -8.28
CA GLN A 240 2.58 21.05 -7.63
C GLN A 240 1.72 22.06 -8.43
N LYS A 241 1.32 21.71 -9.65
CA LYS A 241 0.48 22.57 -10.52
C LYS A 241 -1.00 22.15 -10.50
N ALA A 242 -1.34 21.04 -9.86
CA ALA A 242 -2.73 20.64 -9.68
C ALA A 242 -3.45 21.68 -8.80
N ASP A 243 -4.79 21.63 -8.72
CA ASP A 243 -5.55 22.53 -7.84
C ASP A 243 -5.60 22.01 -6.39
N PHE A 244 -5.22 20.75 -6.18
CA PHE A 244 -5.25 20.08 -4.87
C PHE A 244 -4.16 19.01 -4.79
N GLN A 245 -3.79 18.69 -3.55
CA GLN A 245 -2.95 17.53 -3.27
C GLN A 245 -3.80 16.40 -2.69
N GLN A 246 -3.37 15.16 -2.92
CA GLN A 246 -4.02 13.96 -2.40
C GLN A 246 -3.01 13.01 -1.76
N TYR A 247 -3.41 12.40 -0.65
CA TYR A 247 -2.65 11.39 0.08
C TYR A 247 -3.58 10.26 0.48
N GLN A 248 -3.01 9.07 0.68
CA GLN A 248 -3.82 7.90 1.04
C GLN A 248 -3.06 6.90 1.93
N PRO A 249 -2.73 7.29 3.17
CA PRO A 249 -2.10 6.39 4.13
C PRO A 249 -2.97 5.17 4.42
N VAL A 250 -2.31 4.02 4.60
CA VAL A 250 -2.91 2.86 5.23
C VAL A 250 -2.82 3.04 6.75
N VAL A 251 -3.95 2.87 7.42
CA VAL A 251 -4.10 3.07 8.86
C VAL A 251 -4.57 1.79 9.53
N MET A 252 -4.11 1.58 10.76
CA MET A 252 -4.66 0.58 11.66
C MET A 252 -5.93 1.13 12.32
N LEU A 253 -7.01 0.36 12.30
CA LEU A 253 -8.27 0.76 12.92
C LEU A 253 -8.15 0.82 14.45
N GLN A 254 -9.05 1.56 15.07
CA GLN A 254 -9.15 1.77 16.51
C GLN A 254 -7.94 2.48 17.12
N LYS A 255 -7.25 3.29 16.30
CA LYS A 255 -6.08 4.08 16.69
C LYS A 255 -6.34 5.57 16.51
N GLY A 256 -5.55 6.38 17.22
CA GLY A 256 -5.48 7.82 17.08
C GLY A 256 -4.28 8.23 16.24
N TYR A 257 -4.48 9.28 15.44
CA TYR A 257 -3.51 9.83 14.53
C TYR A 257 -3.54 11.36 14.58
N THR A 258 -2.40 11.98 14.33
CA THR A 258 -2.29 13.44 14.14
C THR A 258 -1.68 13.74 12.79
N ILE A 259 -2.26 14.70 12.08
CA ILE A 259 -1.80 15.17 10.78
C ILE A 259 -1.26 16.59 10.91
N HIS A 260 -0.07 16.79 10.36
CA HIS A 260 0.63 18.06 10.29
C HIS A 260 1.01 18.37 8.85
N TRP A 261 1.26 19.64 8.55
CA TRP A 261 1.79 20.08 7.26
C TRP A 261 3.14 20.76 7.48
N ASN A 262 4.05 20.62 6.51
CA ASN A 262 5.38 21.27 6.58
C ASN A 262 5.37 22.78 6.28
N GLY A 263 4.19 23.41 6.35
CA GLY A 263 3.93 24.81 6.03
C GLY A 263 2.53 25.18 6.51
N GLN A 264 1.95 26.25 5.94
CA GLN A 264 0.58 26.68 6.27
C GLN A 264 -0.43 25.53 6.12
N SER A 265 -1.27 25.32 7.14
CA SER A 265 -2.32 24.30 7.08
C SER A 265 -3.33 24.62 5.95
N PRO A 266 -3.84 23.61 5.21
CA PRO A 266 -4.77 23.80 4.10
C PRO A 266 -6.06 24.46 4.53
N GLN A 267 -6.56 25.40 3.74
CA GLN A 267 -7.87 26.03 3.98
C GLN A 267 -9.02 25.02 3.93
N LEU A 268 -8.88 23.97 3.12
CA LEU A 268 -9.88 22.92 2.98
C LEU A 268 -9.20 21.55 2.97
N THR A 269 -9.65 20.70 3.89
CA THR A 269 -9.19 19.31 4.01
C THR A 269 -10.40 18.38 3.94
N PHE A 270 -10.41 17.50 2.95
CA PHE A 270 -11.41 16.44 2.81
C PHE A 270 -10.83 15.13 3.33
N LEU A 271 -11.57 14.48 4.21
CA LEU A 271 -11.28 13.13 4.68
C LEU A 271 -12.35 12.17 4.16
N TYR A 272 -11.94 11.16 3.41
CA TYR A 272 -12.84 10.14 2.88
C TYR A 272 -12.36 8.76 3.36
N LEU A 273 -13.27 8.02 4.01
CA LEU A 273 -12.99 6.71 4.60
C LEU A 273 -13.09 5.60 3.55
N ILE A 274 -12.05 4.77 3.43
CA ILE A 274 -11.97 3.69 2.43
C ILE A 274 -11.66 2.38 3.14
N ASN A 275 -12.46 1.35 2.85
CA ASN A 275 -12.41 0.02 3.50
C ASN A 275 -12.74 0.05 5.02
N PHE A 276 -13.58 0.99 5.45
CA PHE A 276 -14.16 0.98 6.79
C PHE A 276 -15.48 0.22 6.76
N ASN A 277 -15.66 -0.72 7.68
CA ASN A 277 -16.94 -1.38 7.93
C ASN A 277 -17.77 -0.59 8.93
N LYS A 278 -19.02 -1.02 9.12
CA LYS A 278 -19.88 -0.49 10.16
C LYS A 278 -19.21 -0.64 11.54
N ASN A 279 -19.16 0.45 12.29
CA ASN A 279 -18.53 0.59 13.61
C ASN A 279 -16.99 0.62 13.62
N ASP A 280 -16.34 0.52 12.46
CA ASP A 280 -14.90 0.80 12.38
C ASP A 280 -14.67 2.29 12.63
N TRP A 281 -13.59 2.60 13.34
CA TRP A 281 -13.28 3.98 13.68
C TRP A 281 -11.77 4.19 13.76
N ILE A 282 -11.36 5.43 13.52
CA ILE A 282 -10.07 6.00 13.89
C ILE A 282 -10.34 7.38 14.50
N ARG A 283 -9.38 7.92 15.25
CA ARG A 283 -9.39 9.33 15.64
C ARG A 283 -8.31 10.06 14.83
N VAL A 284 -8.66 11.20 14.25
CA VAL A 284 -7.72 12.04 13.51
C VAL A 284 -7.74 13.44 14.10
N GLY A 285 -6.59 13.89 14.60
CA GLY A 285 -6.32 15.29 14.91
C GLY A 285 -5.69 15.97 13.68
N LEU A 286 -6.13 17.19 13.38
CA LEU A 286 -5.55 18.01 12.33
C LEU A 286 -4.93 19.24 12.98
N CYS A 287 -3.64 19.47 12.78
CA CYS A 287 -2.96 20.62 13.38
C CYS A 287 -3.18 21.88 12.56
N TYR A 288 -3.82 22.86 13.17
CA TYR A 288 -4.03 24.18 12.62
C TYR A 288 -3.51 25.25 13.58
N PRO A 289 -3.37 26.51 13.15
CA PRO A 289 -2.95 27.56 14.08
C PRO A 289 -4.08 27.92 15.07
N PRO A 290 -3.74 28.38 16.30
CA PRO A 290 -4.73 28.64 17.37
C PRO A 290 -5.82 29.66 17.04
N ASP A 291 -5.57 30.56 16.09
CA ASP A 291 -6.49 31.62 15.66
C ASP A 291 -7.42 31.17 14.51
N ALA A 292 -7.32 29.92 14.08
CA ALA A 292 -8.14 29.40 13.01
C ALA A 292 -9.60 29.17 13.45
N SER A 293 -10.52 29.44 12.53
CA SER A 293 -11.93 29.11 12.69
C SER A 293 -12.30 27.99 11.74
N PHE A 294 -13.08 27.02 12.21
CA PHE A 294 -13.44 25.84 11.44
C PHE A 294 -14.94 25.68 11.35
N GLN A 295 -15.35 25.21 10.18
CA GLN A 295 -16.60 24.49 10.01
C GLN A 295 -16.24 23.05 9.66
N VAL A 296 -16.77 22.10 10.42
CA VAL A 296 -16.57 20.68 10.16
C VAL A 296 -17.91 20.11 9.74
N THR A 297 -17.98 19.59 8.52
CA THR A 297 -19.20 19.03 7.93
C THR A 297 -19.03 17.54 7.65
N PHE A 298 -20.14 16.82 7.78
CA PHE A 298 -20.28 15.44 7.33
C PHE A 298 -21.20 15.41 6.12
N ASP A 299 -20.73 14.80 5.03
CA ASP A 299 -21.55 14.52 3.87
C ASP A 299 -21.49 13.04 3.50
N VAL A 300 -22.60 12.50 3.01
CA VAL A 300 -22.62 11.19 2.37
C VAL A 300 -22.56 11.38 0.87
N PHE A 301 -21.44 10.98 0.26
CA PHE A 301 -21.34 10.93 -1.19
C PHE A 301 -22.00 9.65 -1.73
N GLN A 302 -23.16 9.79 -2.36
CA GLN A 302 -23.83 8.70 -3.05
C GLN A 302 -23.30 8.60 -4.48
N ARG A 303 -22.36 7.66 -4.68
CA ARG A 303 -21.64 7.46 -5.93
C ARG A 303 -22.54 7.19 -7.15
N GLN A 304 -23.62 6.40 -7.00
CA GLN A 304 -24.54 6.08 -8.12
C GLN A 304 -25.26 7.30 -8.68
N ALA A 305 -25.59 8.26 -7.81
CA ALA A 305 -26.23 9.51 -8.18
C ALA A 305 -25.21 10.62 -8.49
N SER A 306 -23.91 10.35 -8.25
CA SER A 306 -22.83 11.35 -8.26
C SER A 306 -23.19 12.62 -7.47
N ALA A 307 -23.84 12.45 -6.32
CA ALA A 307 -24.40 13.54 -5.53
C ALA A 307 -24.12 13.38 -4.04
N TYR A 308 -23.99 14.52 -3.35
CA TYR A 308 -23.84 14.59 -1.90
C TYR A 308 -25.21 14.72 -1.24
N TYR A 309 -25.41 13.98 -0.16
CA TYR A 309 -26.63 14.01 0.64
C TYR A 309 -26.28 14.13 2.14
N ASN A 310 -27.25 14.60 2.92
CA ASN A 310 -27.20 14.66 4.39
C ASN A 310 -26.02 15.47 4.93
N MET A 311 -25.83 16.68 4.39
CA MET A 311 -24.87 17.65 4.93
C MET A 311 -25.28 18.04 6.34
N GLU A 312 -24.44 17.68 7.30
CA GLU A 312 -24.64 17.96 8.72
C GLU A 312 -23.38 18.55 9.32
N ASP A 313 -23.54 19.59 10.14
CA ASP A 313 -22.43 20.17 10.89
C ASP A 313 -22.06 19.29 12.09
N TYR A 314 -20.76 19.15 12.33
CA TYR A 314 -20.29 18.62 13.61
C TYR A 314 -20.43 19.67 14.70
N VAL A 315 -20.73 19.22 15.91
CA VAL A 315 -20.85 20.08 17.09
C VAL A 315 -19.59 20.02 17.94
N ALA A 316 -19.09 21.17 18.37
CA ALA A 316 -17.94 21.24 19.26
C ALA A 316 -18.29 20.67 20.65
N VAL A 317 -17.39 19.86 21.22
CA VAL A 317 -17.44 19.40 22.61
C VAL A 317 -16.31 20.00 23.43
N SER A 318 -16.46 19.97 24.75
CA SER A 318 -15.60 20.71 25.68
C SER A 318 -14.29 20.00 26.04
N SER A 319 -14.17 18.71 25.74
CA SER A 319 -12.99 17.92 26.12
C SER A 319 -12.77 16.70 25.24
N MET A 320 -11.52 16.25 25.19
CA MET A 320 -11.14 14.97 24.59
C MET A 320 -11.87 13.77 25.23
N ALA A 321 -12.15 13.82 26.53
CA ALA A 321 -12.88 12.77 27.24
C ALA A 321 -14.33 12.66 26.74
N GLU A 322 -14.98 13.80 26.49
CA GLU A 322 -16.33 13.85 25.93
C GLU A 322 -16.37 13.28 24.50
N LEU A 323 -15.43 13.70 23.65
CA LEU A 323 -15.25 13.15 22.29
C LEU A 323 -15.08 11.63 22.32
N GLN A 324 -14.26 11.12 23.24
CA GLN A 324 -14.00 9.68 23.37
C GLN A 324 -15.19 8.88 23.90
N LYS A 325 -16.11 9.49 24.65
CA LYS A 325 -17.31 8.83 25.18
C LYS A 325 -18.45 8.76 24.15
N ARG A 326 -18.53 9.74 23.25
CA ARG A 326 -19.62 9.96 22.29
C ARG A 326 -19.19 9.75 20.83
N ARG A 327 -18.35 8.73 20.56
CA ARG A 327 -17.66 8.52 19.27
C ARG A 327 -18.58 8.32 18.05
N THR A 328 -19.82 7.91 18.27
CA THR A 328 -20.80 7.70 17.20
C THR A 328 -21.53 8.98 16.79
N GLU A 329 -21.34 10.06 17.54
CA GLU A 329 -21.97 11.35 17.29
C GLU A 329 -21.07 12.22 16.41
N LYS A 330 -21.69 13.14 15.67
CA LYS A 330 -20.99 14.12 14.81
C LYS A 330 -20.47 15.26 15.69
N ILE A 331 -19.41 14.97 16.43
CA ILE A 331 -18.80 15.91 17.37
C ILE A 331 -17.29 16.02 17.16
N PHE A 332 -16.73 17.19 17.46
CA PHE A 332 -15.29 17.43 17.41
C PHE A 332 -14.82 18.16 18.66
N TYR A 333 -13.55 17.98 19.03
CA TYR A 333 -12.91 18.71 20.12
C TYR A 333 -11.79 19.55 19.52
N PHE A 334 -11.75 20.83 19.89
CA PHE A 334 -10.67 21.74 19.55
C PHE A 334 -9.79 21.93 20.78
N ASP A 335 -8.49 21.70 20.63
CA ASP A 335 -7.54 21.75 21.73
C ASP A 335 -6.75 23.07 21.71
N ASP A 336 -7.37 24.12 22.27
CA ASP A 336 -6.82 25.48 22.36
C ASP A 336 -5.39 25.52 22.94
N SER A 337 -4.97 24.49 23.70
CA SER A 337 -3.65 24.43 24.32
C SER A 337 -2.52 24.07 23.35
N THR A 338 -2.85 23.48 22.21
CA THR A 338 -1.87 22.94 21.24
C THR A 338 -2.00 23.50 19.82
N GLY A 339 -3.02 24.32 19.54
CA GLY A 339 -3.33 24.85 18.22
C GLY A 339 -4.73 24.43 17.82
#